data_AF-A0A956HEE1-F1
#
_entry.id   AF-A0A956HEE1-F1
#
_cell.length_a   1.000
_cell.length_b   1.000
_cell.length_c   1.000
_cell.angle_alpha   90.00
_cell.angle_beta   90.00
_cell.angle_gamma   90.00
#
_symmetry.space_group_name_H-M   'P 1'
#
loop_
_entity.id
_entity.type
_entity.pdbx_description
1 polymer ?
#
loop_
_entity_poly.entity_id
_entity_poly.type
_entity_poly.pdbx_seq_one_letter_code
_entity_poly.pdbx_strand_id
1 'polypeptide(L)'
;MDTRQQKSRMWTWLILLFLLGLGVVIANVVISNPQLAEEGVDAVMGMPAWAFPGIVAFIGLFVFWLGLKVEANWPEALGAALVAGSITAGEVMIGWNDFAFGGIAAIPYVLPFLVFVIMLMFALARSK
;
A
#
# COMPACT_ATOMS: atom_id res chain seq x y z
N MET A 1 -30.18 13.37 -6.37
CA MET A 1 -28.85 12.90 -5.92
C MET A 1 -28.27 12.05 -7.03
N ASP A 2 -27.06 12.37 -7.46
CA ASP A 2 -26.41 11.76 -8.61
C ASP A 2 -26.10 10.28 -8.32
N THR A 3 -26.58 9.36 -9.16
CA THR A 3 -26.50 7.90 -8.91
C THR A 3 -25.06 7.40 -8.84
N ARG A 4 -24.11 8.16 -9.42
CA ARG A 4 -22.66 7.91 -9.34
C ARG A 4 -22.10 8.10 -7.92
N GLN A 5 -22.50 9.17 -7.22
CA GLN A 5 -22.07 9.42 -5.84
C GLN A 5 -22.56 8.34 -4.87
N GLN A 6 -23.77 7.81 -5.09
CA GLN A 6 -24.33 6.76 -4.24
C GLN A 6 -23.57 5.45 -4.40
N LYS A 7 -23.21 5.08 -5.64
CA LYS A 7 -22.42 3.88 -5.94
C LYS A 7 -20.99 3.96 -5.37
N SER A 8 -20.31 5.09 -5.52
CA SER A 8 -18.95 5.33 -4.97
C SER A 8 -18.94 5.27 -3.43
N ARG A 9 -19.96 5.85 -2.78
CA ARG A 9 -20.13 5.75 -1.32
C ARG A 9 -20.34 4.32 -0.86
N MET A 10 -21.21 3.56 -1.53
CA MET A 10 -21.49 2.16 -1.16
C MET A 10 -20.22 1.30 -1.22
N TRP A 11 -19.41 1.47 -2.26
CA TRP A 11 -18.14 0.76 -2.38
C TRP A 11 -17.08 1.22 -1.38
N THR A 12 -17.01 2.53 -1.08
CA THR A 12 -16.16 3.03 0.00
C THR A 12 -16.50 2.34 1.32
N TRP A 13 -17.79 2.25 1.65
CA TRP A 13 -18.24 1.53 2.84
C TRP A 13 -17.91 0.05 2.80
N LEU A 14 -18.01 -0.62 1.64
CA LEU A 14 -17.62 -2.02 1.48
C LEU A 14 -16.12 -2.24 1.70
N ILE A 15 -15.25 -1.38 1.14
CA ILE A 15 -13.80 -1.48 1.35
C ILE A 15 -13.47 -1.23 2.82
N LEU A 16 -14.08 -0.22 3.44
CA LEU A 16 -13.88 0.06 4.86
C LEU A 16 -14.38 -1.08 5.75
N LEU A 17 -15.54 -1.66 5.44
CA LEU A 17 -16.07 -2.84 6.16
C LEU A 17 -15.16 -4.05 6.00
N PHE A 18 -14.62 -4.27 4.80
CA PHE A 18 -13.68 -5.35 4.56
C PHE A 18 -12.38 -5.13 5.34
N LEU A 19 -11.79 -3.93 5.29
CA LEU A 19 -10.59 -3.59 6.05
C LEU A 19 -10.81 -3.68 7.56
N LEU A 20 -11.95 -3.18 8.05
CA LEU A 20 -12.34 -3.29 9.45
C LEU A 20 -12.51 -4.75 9.85
N GLY A 21 -13.21 -5.55 9.03
CA GLY A 21 -13.39 -6.98 9.25
C GLY A 21 -12.06 -7.72 9.28
N LEU A 22 -11.16 -7.42 8.35
CA LEU A 22 -9.82 -7.99 8.32
C LEU A 22 -9.04 -7.62 9.60
N GLY A 23 -9.10 -6.35 10.01
CA GLY A 23 -8.46 -5.86 11.23
C GLY A 23 -9.02 -6.51 12.49
N VAL A 24 -10.34 -6.71 12.58
CA VAL A 24 -11.00 -7.41 13.69
C VAL A 24 -10.59 -8.87 13.72
N VAL A 25 -10.53 -9.56 12.58
CA VAL A 25 -10.07 -10.95 12.50
C VAL A 25 -8.62 -11.06 12.97
N ILE A 26 -7.74 -10.19 12.48
CA ILE A 26 -6.33 -10.16 12.88
C ILE A 26 -6.22 -9.89 14.39
N ALA A 27 -6.89 -8.86 14.90
CA ALA A 27 -6.87 -8.52 16.32
C ALA A 27 -7.42 -9.67 17.18
N ASN A 28 -8.51 -10.31 16.76
CA ASN A 28 -9.09 -11.44 17.48
C ASN A 28 -8.16 -12.65 17.49
N VAL A 29 -7.49 -12.95 16.36
CA VAL A 29 -6.49 -14.02 16.28
C VAL A 29 -5.31 -13.72 17.20
N VAL A 30 -4.79 -12.50 17.20
CA VAL A 30 -3.68 -12.07 18.06
C VAL A 30 -4.03 -12.16 19.54
N ILE A 31 -5.22 -11.69 19.93
CA ILE A 31 -5.67 -11.72 21.33
C ILE A 31 -5.97 -13.15 21.79
N SER A 32 -6.62 -13.94 20.94
CA SER A 32 -7.02 -15.31 21.29
C SER A 32 -5.86 -16.29 21.25
N ASN A 33 -4.82 -16.00 20.45
CA ASN A 33 -3.65 -16.86 20.29
C ASN A 33 -2.37 -16.01 20.28
N PRO A 34 -1.89 -15.57 21.47
CA PRO A 34 -0.66 -14.79 21.56
C PRO A 34 0.56 -15.54 20.99
N GLN A 35 0.55 -16.89 21.00
CA GLN A 35 1.55 -17.72 20.34
C GLN A 35 1.58 -17.52 18.82
N LEU A 36 0.43 -17.38 18.15
CA LEU A 36 0.39 -17.08 16.71
C LEU A 36 0.87 -15.65 16.41
N ALA A 37 0.77 -14.73 17.37
CA ALA A 37 1.33 -13.40 17.23
C ALA A 37 2.85 -13.40 17.39
N GLU A 38 3.39 -14.13 18.38
CA GLU A 38 4.83 -14.36 18.52
C GLU A 38 5.38 -15.12 17.32
N GLU A 39 4.77 -16.23 16.91
CA GLU A 39 5.16 -16.98 15.70
C GLU A 39 4.98 -16.14 14.43
N GLY A 40 4.00 -15.24 14.38
CA GLY A 40 3.82 -14.31 13.27
C GLY A 40 4.93 -13.27 13.21
N VAL A 41 5.35 -12.74 14.36
CA VAL A 41 6.50 -11.83 14.46
C VAL A 41 7.80 -12.57 14.16
N ASP A 42 7.99 -13.79 14.69
CA ASP A 42 9.15 -14.64 14.43
C ASP A 42 9.18 -15.14 12.99
N ALA A 43 8.03 -15.40 12.37
CA ALA A 43 7.91 -15.69 10.96
C ALA A 43 8.24 -14.43 10.14
N VAL A 44 7.81 -13.24 10.56
CA VAL A 44 8.23 -11.98 9.92
C VAL A 44 9.73 -11.74 10.07
N MET A 45 10.31 -12.09 11.21
CA MET A 45 11.75 -12.00 11.48
C MET A 45 12.55 -13.09 10.72
N GLY A 46 11.95 -14.25 10.47
CA GLY A 46 12.53 -15.38 9.74
C GLY A 46 12.29 -15.33 8.23
N MET A 47 11.37 -14.49 7.77
CA MET A 47 11.13 -14.25 6.36
C MET A 47 12.30 -13.48 5.75
N PRO A 48 12.58 -13.69 4.44
CA PRO A 48 13.54 -12.85 3.74
C PRO A 48 13.13 -11.39 3.87
N ALA A 49 14.08 -10.49 4.17
CA ALA A 49 13.77 -9.08 4.45
C ALA A 49 12.92 -8.41 3.35
N TRP A 50 12.98 -8.88 2.10
CA TRP A 50 12.23 -8.34 0.96
C TRP A 50 10.76 -8.76 0.93
N ALA A 51 10.37 -9.78 1.70
CA ALA A 51 9.02 -10.30 1.75
C ALA A 51 8.04 -9.27 2.32
N PHE A 52 8.45 -8.54 3.36
CA PHE A 52 7.59 -7.54 3.99
C PHE A 52 7.26 -6.37 3.04
N PRO A 53 8.24 -5.68 2.40
CA PRO A 53 7.95 -4.73 1.34
C PRO A 53 7.10 -5.36 0.24
N GLY A 54 7.44 -6.56 -0.24
CA GLY A 54 6.69 -7.23 -1.31
C GLY A 54 5.19 -7.41 -0.99
N ILE A 55 4.85 -7.82 0.23
CA ILE A 55 3.46 -7.96 0.69
C ILE A 55 2.78 -6.59 0.75
N VAL A 56 3.45 -5.58 1.30
CA VAL A 56 2.90 -4.22 1.38
C VAL A 56 2.65 -3.62 0.00
N ALA A 57 3.57 -3.80 -0.95
CA ALA A 57 3.37 -3.40 -2.35
C ALA A 57 2.17 -4.11 -2.98
N PHE A 58 2.03 -5.41 -2.75
CA PHE A 58 0.91 -6.19 -3.29
C PHE A 58 -0.43 -5.69 -2.75
N ILE A 59 -0.54 -5.48 -1.43
CA ILE A 59 -1.74 -4.93 -0.79
C ILE A 59 -2.02 -3.51 -1.33
N GLY A 60 -0.99 -2.68 -1.42
CA GLY A 60 -1.10 -1.32 -1.94
C GLY A 60 -1.64 -1.28 -3.38
N LEU A 61 -1.10 -2.10 -4.27
CA LEU A 61 -1.59 -2.24 -5.65
C LEU A 61 -3.03 -2.74 -5.71
N PHE A 62 -3.39 -3.69 -4.85
CA PHE A 62 -4.76 -4.21 -4.79
C PHE A 62 -5.76 -3.14 -4.35
N VAL A 63 -5.43 -2.39 -3.29
CA VAL A 63 -6.26 -1.26 -2.81
C VAL A 63 -6.36 -0.16 -3.86
N PHE A 64 -5.24 0.17 -4.52
CA PHE A 64 -5.21 1.14 -5.62
C PHE A 64 -6.12 0.72 -6.78
N TRP A 65 -6.02 -0.55 -7.21
CA TRP A 65 -6.84 -1.11 -8.28
C TRP A 65 -8.33 -1.13 -7.96
N LEU A 66 -8.70 -1.43 -6.71
CA LEU A 66 -10.08 -1.31 -6.25
C LEU A 66 -10.54 0.16 -6.26
N GLY A 67 -9.68 1.10 -5.86
CA GLY A 67 -9.93 2.54 -5.95
C GLY A 67 -10.29 2.97 -7.36
N LEU A 68 -9.48 2.57 -8.35
CA LEU A 68 -9.72 2.85 -9.77
C LEU A 68 -11.04 2.26 -10.28
N LYS A 69 -11.46 1.09 -9.78
CA LYS A 69 -12.75 0.47 -10.19
C LYS A 69 -13.96 1.18 -9.62
N VAL A 70 -13.77 1.88 -8.51
CA VAL A 70 -14.83 2.54 -7.75
C VAL A 70 -14.86 4.05 -8.03
N GLU A 71 -13.84 4.58 -8.73
CA GLU A 71 -13.65 6.01 -8.97
C GLU A 71 -13.63 6.79 -7.65
N ALA A 72 -12.94 6.23 -6.64
CA ALA A 72 -12.81 6.84 -5.33
C ALA A 72 -11.37 7.32 -5.11
N ASN A 73 -11.24 8.58 -4.69
CA ASN A 73 -9.92 9.21 -4.52
C ASN A 73 -9.12 8.65 -3.33
N TRP A 74 -9.79 8.21 -2.26
CA TRP A 74 -9.09 7.80 -1.03
C TRP A 74 -8.41 6.41 -1.10
N PRO A 75 -8.98 5.34 -1.70
CA PRO A 75 -8.28 4.07 -1.86
C PRO A 75 -7.18 4.18 -2.91
N GLU A 76 -7.35 5.03 -3.93
CA GLU A 76 -6.28 5.36 -4.88
C GLU A 76 -5.09 6.01 -4.15
N ALA A 77 -5.33 7.04 -3.33
CA ALA A 77 -4.26 7.68 -2.57
C ALA A 77 -3.60 6.72 -1.55
N LEU A 78 -4.41 5.93 -0.83
CA LEU A 78 -3.90 4.97 0.14
C LEU A 78 -3.08 3.85 -0.53
N GLY A 79 -3.59 3.29 -1.62
CA GLY A 79 -2.90 2.25 -2.38
C GLY A 79 -1.59 2.75 -2.98
N ALA A 80 -1.59 3.96 -3.58
CA ALA A 80 -0.38 4.59 -4.07
C ALA A 80 0.65 4.85 -2.94
N ALA A 81 0.19 5.28 -1.77
CA ALA A 81 1.06 5.51 -0.62
C ALA A 81 1.68 4.21 -0.08
N LEU A 82 0.91 3.11 -0.03
CA LEU A 82 1.42 1.79 0.37
C LEU A 82 2.48 1.27 -0.60
N VAL A 83 2.26 1.43 -1.91
CA VAL A 83 3.24 1.06 -2.93
C VAL A 83 4.51 1.90 -2.80
N ALA A 84 4.37 3.23 -2.68
CA ALA A 84 5.52 4.12 -2.49
C ALA A 84 6.29 3.79 -1.20
N GLY A 85 5.59 3.58 -0.09
CA GLY A 85 6.20 3.18 1.18
C GLY A 85 6.92 1.84 1.11
N SER A 86 6.40 0.87 0.36
CA SER A 86 7.11 -0.38 0.08
C SER A 86 8.39 -0.15 -0.71
N ILE A 87 8.39 0.76 -1.69
CA ILE A 87 9.58 1.07 -2.48
C ILE A 87 10.61 1.76 -1.60
N THR A 88 10.20 2.71 -0.76
CA THR A 88 11.07 3.32 0.25
C THR A 88 11.71 2.26 1.15
N ALA A 89 10.92 1.30 1.65
CA ALA A 89 11.44 0.20 2.46
C ALA A 89 12.46 -0.64 1.67
N GLY A 90 12.19 -0.92 0.40
CA GLY A 90 13.13 -1.60 -0.50
C GLY A 90 14.43 -0.81 -0.72
N GLU A 91 14.35 0.51 -0.95
CA GLU A 91 15.52 1.37 -1.11
C GLU A 91 16.41 1.39 0.14
N VAL A 92 15.79 1.50 1.33
CA VAL A 92 16.49 1.46 2.61
C VAL A 92 17.21 0.13 2.78
N MET A 93 16.57 -0.98 2.45
CA MET A 93 17.17 -2.31 2.58
C MET A 93 18.32 -2.57 1.62
N ILE A 94 18.24 -2.04 0.40
CA ILE A 94 19.32 -2.14 -0.59
C ILE A 94 20.51 -1.24 -0.19
N GLY A 95 20.34 -0.36 0.80
CA GLY A 95 21.37 0.55 1.27
C GLY A 95 21.64 1.66 0.25
N TRP A 96 20.61 2.04 -0.53
CA TRP A 96 20.74 3.01 -1.61
C TRP A 96 20.84 4.43 -1.03
N ASN A 97 22.04 4.78 -0.56
CA ASN A 97 22.33 6.10 0.00
C ASN A 97 22.82 7.09 -1.07
N ASP A 98 23.50 6.58 -2.11
CA ASP A 98 24.04 7.37 -3.21
C ASP A 98 23.63 6.76 -4.55
N PHE A 99 22.71 7.41 -5.26
CA PHE A 99 22.27 7.00 -6.58
C PHE A 99 23.03 7.84 -7.62
N ALA A 100 24.24 7.43 -7.98
CA ALA A 100 25.04 8.10 -9.00
C ALA A 100 24.73 7.53 -10.40
N PHE A 101 23.83 8.18 -11.15
CA PHE A 101 23.60 7.84 -12.56
C PHE A 101 24.13 8.98 -13.45
N GLY A 102 25.17 8.71 -14.24
CA GLY A 102 25.76 9.70 -15.15
C GLY A 102 26.48 10.88 -14.46
N GLY A 103 27.01 10.70 -13.24
CA GLY A 103 27.75 11.74 -12.49
C GLY A 103 26.86 12.71 -11.71
N ILE A 104 25.53 12.51 -11.73
CA ILE A 104 24.58 13.25 -10.90
C ILE A 104 24.19 12.35 -9.73
N ALA A 105 24.50 12.78 -8.50
CA ALA A 105 23.99 12.15 -7.30
C ALA A 105 22.49 12.46 -7.19
N ALA A 106 21.64 11.51 -7.55
CA ALA A 106 20.22 11.61 -7.30
C ALA A 106 19.97 11.45 -5.79
N ILE A 107 19.14 12.34 -5.25
CA ILE A 107 18.78 12.37 -3.85
C ILE A 107 18.07 11.04 -3.53
N PRO A 108 18.46 10.31 -2.47
CA PRO A 108 17.71 9.13 -2.04
C PRO A 108 16.23 9.49 -1.85
N TYR A 109 15.33 8.54 -2.09
CA TYR A 109 13.87 8.70 -1.98
C TYR A 109 13.15 9.42 -3.14
N VAL A 110 13.85 9.76 -4.22
CA VAL A 110 13.20 10.30 -5.43
C VAL A 110 12.29 9.26 -6.10
N LEU A 111 12.68 7.98 -6.15
CA LEU A 111 11.86 6.93 -6.79
C LEU A 111 10.52 6.71 -6.09
N PRO A 112 10.42 6.53 -4.75
CA PRO A 112 9.15 6.43 -4.05
C PRO A 112 8.23 7.62 -4.34
N PHE A 113 8.78 8.84 -4.33
CA PHE A 113 8.02 10.04 -4.62
C PHE A 113 7.49 10.05 -6.05
N LEU A 114 8.33 9.72 -7.04
CA LEU A 114 7.91 9.64 -8.44
C LEU A 114 6.84 8.58 -8.65
N VAL A 115 6.98 7.40 -8.04
CA VAL A 115 5.97 6.34 -8.15
C VAL A 115 4.64 6.79 -7.57
N PHE A 116 4.65 7.43 -6.40
CA PHE A 116 3.43 7.98 -5.79
C PHE A 116 2.73 8.97 -6.73
N VAL A 117 3.49 9.95 -7.25
CA VAL A 117 2.94 10.99 -8.15
C VAL A 117 2.43 10.39 -9.45
N ILE A 118 3.16 9.45 -10.07
CA ILE A 118 2.76 8.77 -11.31
C ILE A 118 1.47 7.98 -11.10
N MET A 119 1.34 7.24 -9.99
CA MET A 119 0.13 6.49 -9.68
C MET A 119 -1.07 7.43 -9.48
N LEU A 120 -0.90 8.54 -8.76
CA LEU A 120 -1.96 9.54 -8.62
C LEU A 120 -2.35 10.19 -9.96
N MET A 121 -1.37 10.56 -10.80
CA MET A 121 -1.65 11.09 -12.13
C MET A 121 -2.40 10.08 -13.00
N PHE A 122 -2.01 8.81 -12.93
CA PHE A 122 -2.71 7.73 -13.63
C PHE A 122 -4.17 7.60 -13.15
N ALA A 123 -4.39 7.67 -11.84
CA ALA A 123 -5.73 7.60 -11.27
C ALA A 123 -6.60 8.79 -11.69
N LEU A 124 -6.06 10.01 -11.62
CA LEU A 124 -6.73 11.22 -12.11
C LEU A 124 -7.06 11.18 -13.60
N ALA A 125 -6.19 10.57 -14.42
CA ALA A 125 -6.43 10.39 -15.84
C ALA A 125 -7.55 9.37 -16.12
N ARG A 126 -7.73 8.38 -15.25
CA ARG A 126 -8.70 7.29 -15.42
C ARG A 126 -10.06 7.51 -14.77
N SER A 127 -10.13 8.20 -13.64
CA SER A 127 -11.38 8.44 -12.88
C SER A 127 -12.27 9.55 -13.49
N LYS A 128 -12.44 9.55 -14.82
CA LYS A 128 -13.29 10.49 -15.59
C LYS A 128 -14.62 9.87 -16.02
#